data_AF-A0A0S6X2S4-F1
#
_entry.id   AF-A0A0S6X2S4-F1
#
_cell.length_a   1.000
_cell.length_b   1.000
_cell.length_c   1.000
_cell.angle_alpha   90.00
_cell.angle_beta   90.00
_cell.angle_gamma   90.00
#
_symmetry.space_group_name_H-M   'P 1'
#
loop_
_entity.id
_entity.type
_entity.pdbx_description
1 polymer ?
#
loop_
_entity_poly.entity_id
_entity_poly.type
_entity_poly.pdbx_seq_one_letter_code
_entity_poly.pdbx_strand_id
1 'polypeptide(L)'
;MPFSLSRRTFALGAALLPIACSEAGRTVLAGGEDADGAATPAVPVNPLVKNRADAQIFLHTDGYYYMTGSVPEYDRLVLRRAKTLAGLTDAEERVLWRHEEEGPLSGFIWAPEMHQIDGRWYVYFAAGPSGGGEDVFRIRTYAVECAGEDPMTGEWSVKGEFKAPWDSFNLDSKVFVHRGERYFTWAQREPGIETNSNLYIAKMTGPLTVGPATRLSVPTYDWEIRGFKVNEGAAVLENAGKLYMTYSASATDDRYCLGMLSIDAEADLLVAENWTKSPEPVFQTSVATSVYGPGHNDFTVDEKGRPMLVYHGRDYKEIEGDPLFNPDRHTRVQRVYFDEKGVPDFGVPVGNGPLPERFISEAADGAFLAHEDEALVIGAPALPQTQIRSLPVKDGTVQLSPILLRELCLTVSEDGACTLAPRAEGGAQDGADRFRRKVEGEGKVRFESVAQAGKGLAAIDGKVALAPLSDPRTLWTVD
;
A
#
# COMPACT_ATOMS: atom_id res chain seq x y z
N MET A 1 -0.43 24.33 60.52
CA MET A 1 -1.13 25.59 60.83
C MET A 1 -0.99 26.53 59.66
N PRO A 2 -2.05 27.27 59.31
CA PRO A 2 -2.41 27.54 57.93
C PRO A 2 -2.28 29.01 57.55
N PHE A 3 -2.30 29.29 56.25
CA PHE A 3 -2.89 30.53 55.76
C PHE A 3 -4.00 30.18 54.77
N SER A 4 -5.24 30.43 55.21
CA SER A 4 -6.43 30.52 54.38
C SER A 4 -6.81 31.99 54.25
N LEU A 5 -7.21 32.43 53.05
CA LEU A 5 -8.04 33.61 52.75
C LEU A 5 -8.48 33.41 51.29
N SER A 6 -9.70 33.66 50.82
CA SER A 6 -11.01 33.93 51.40
C SER A 6 -12.03 33.81 50.25
N ARG A 7 -13.24 33.38 50.57
CA ARG A 7 -14.42 33.30 49.69
C ARG A 7 -14.93 34.69 49.29
N ARG A 8 -15.55 34.83 48.10
CA ARG A 8 -17.03 34.97 47.93
C ARG A 8 -17.46 35.60 46.58
N THR A 9 -18.44 34.92 45.95
CA THR A 9 -19.59 35.42 45.13
C THR A 9 -19.28 36.17 43.82
N PHE A 10 -19.89 35.78 42.68
CA PHE A 10 -21.32 35.96 42.44
C PHE A 10 -21.91 34.97 41.43
N ALA A 11 -23.22 34.75 41.57
CA ALA A 11 -24.02 33.74 40.90
C ALA A 11 -24.81 34.29 39.69
N LEU A 12 -25.11 33.36 38.78
CA LEU A 12 -26.28 33.24 37.88
C LEU A 12 -26.65 34.35 36.87
N GLY A 13 -26.74 33.93 35.62
CA GLY A 13 -27.60 34.51 34.58
C GLY A 13 -27.82 33.49 33.45
N ALA A 14 -29.01 32.90 33.41
CA ALA A 14 -29.42 31.84 32.49
C ALA A 14 -29.86 32.39 31.11
N ALA A 15 -29.63 31.61 30.04
CA ALA A 15 -30.55 31.52 28.90
C ALA A 15 -30.25 30.26 28.05
N LEU A 16 -31.23 29.35 28.04
CA LEU A 16 -31.54 28.31 27.05
C LEU A 16 -31.81 28.97 25.67
N LEU A 17 -31.42 28.47 24.49
CA LEU A 17 -31.75 27.22 23.75
C LEU A 17 -30.97 27.25 22.38
N PRO A 18 -31.04 26.19 21.54
CA PRO A 18 -30.02 25.76 20.59
C PRO A 18 -30.19 26.35 19.17
N ILE A 19 -29.10 26.37 18.41
CA ILE A 19 -29.14 26.49 16.96
C ILE A 19 -28.23 25.42 16.36
N ALA A 20 -28.81 24.67 15.44
CA ALA A 20 -28.23 23.61 14.64
C ALA A 20 -27.31 24.16 13.52
N CYS A 21 -26.52 23.24 12.97
CA CYS A 21 -25.89 23.27 11.64
C CYS A 21 -24.77 24.30 11.37
N SER A 22 -23.56 23.76 11.16
CA SER A 22 -22.61 24.25 10.16
C SER A 22 -21.70 23.06 9.81
N GLU A 23 -21.90 22.41 8.66
CA GLU A 23 -21.09 22.65 7.45
C GLU A 23 -19.61 22.92 7.79
N ALA A 24 -18.76 21.93 7.54
CA ALA A 24 -17.32 22.14 7.43
C ALA A 24 -17.06 22.93 6.15
N GLY A 25 -17.11 24.25 6.28
CA GLY A 25 -16.79 25.22 5.25
C GLY A 25 -15.30 25.17 4.88
N ARG A 26 -15.08 25.23 3.56
CA ARG A 26 -13.84 25.68 2.92
C ARG A 26 -13.29 26.92 3.62
N THR A 27 -12.01 26.89 3.97
CA THR A 27 -11.25 28.11 4.25
C THR A 27 -10.20 28.27 3.17
N VAL A 28 -10.42 29.29 2.35
CA VAL A 28 -9.44 29.91 1.45
C VAL A 28 -8.37 30.56 2.30
N LEU A 29 -7.09 30.27 2.03
CA LEU A 29 -5.99 31.13 2.43
C LEU A 29 -5.22 31.52 1.18
N ALA A 30 -5.32 32.80 0.84
CA ALA A 30 -4.53 33.47 -0.16
C ALA A 30 -3.33 34.16 0.50
N GLY A 31 -2.17 34.11 -0.16
CA GLY A 31 -1.15 35.16 -0.11
C GLY A 31 0.09 34.86 0.70
N GLY A 32 1.11 34.33 0.03
CA GLY A 32 2.49 34.24 0.48
C GLY A 32 3.35 33.63 -0.63
N GLU A 33 3.64 34.42 -1.66
CA GLU A 33 4.60 34.06 -2.72
C GLU A 33 6.02 34.07 -2.13
N ASP A 34 6.47 32.90 -1.68
CA ASP A 34 7.89 32.57 -1.71
C ASP A 34 8.10 31.58 -2.86
N ALA A 35 8.72 32.08 -3.92
CA ALA A 35 9.21 31.29 -5.03
C ALA A 35 10.42 30.47 -4.58
N ASP A 36 10.16 29.41 -3.81
CA ASP A 36 11.12 28.33 -3.64
C ASP A 36 10.92 27.39 -4.84
N GLY A 37 12.01 27.12 -5.56
CA GLY A 37 12.01 26.19 -6.68
C GLY A 37 11.71 24.78 -6.17
N ALA A 38 10.43 24.47 -5.96
CA ALA A 38 9.97 23.20 -5.46
C ALA A 38 10.43 22.13 -6.46
N ALA A 39 11.48 21.41 -6.08
CA ALA A 39 11.88 20.20 -6.76
C ALA A 39 10.64 19.31 -6.87
N THR A 40 10.32 18.84 -8.07
CA THR A 40 9.24 17.87 -8.29
C THR A 40 9.39 16.75 -7.27
N PRO A 41 8.34 16.41 -6.50
CA PRO A 41 8.42 15.34 -5.50
C PRO A 41 8.98 14.07 -6.15
N ALA A 42 9.98 13.46 -5.51
CA ALA A 42 10.58 12.25 -6.02
C ALA A 42 9.51 11.16 -6.18
N VAL A 43 9.48 10.50 -7.33
CA VAL A 43 8.57 9.38 -7.60
C VAL A 43 9.10 8.14 -6.85
N PRO A 44 8.25 7.38 -6.12
CA PRO A 44 8.68 6.15 -5.49
C PRO A 44 9.27 5.15 -6.50
N VAL A 45 10.30 4.43 -6.08
CA VAL A 45 10.97 3.40 -6.88
C VAL A 45 10.82 2.07 -6.15
N ASN A 46 10.29 1.06 -6.82
CA ASN A 46 10.18 -0.28 -6.26
C ASN A 46 11.47 -1.09 -6.45
N PRO A 47 11.86 -1.94 -5.47
CA PRO A 47 11.26 -2.03 -4.14
C PRO A 47 11.50 -0.75 -3.32
N LEU A 48 10.47 -0.30 -2.61
CA LEU A 48 10.53 0.92 -1.79
C LEU A 48 11.55 0.76 -0.65
N VAL A 49 11.49 -0.38 0.04
CA VAL A 49 12.47 -0.76 1.06
C VAL A 49 12.80 -2.24 0.90
N LYS A 50 14.09 -2.54 0.73
CA LYS A 50 14.58 -3.91 0.65
C LYS A 50 14.54 -4.60 2.01
N ASN A 51 14.37 -5.91 1.98
CA ASN A 51 14.42 -6.80 3.14
C ASN A 51 13.50 -6.32 4.27
N ARG A 52 12.27 -5.98 3.92
CA ARG A 52 11.20 -5.58 4.83
C ARG A 52 9.92 -6.24 4.35
N ALA A 53 9.41 -7.15 5.16
CA ALA A 53 8.12 -7.79 4.94
C ALA A 53 7.04 -7.09 5.77
N ASP A 54 5.77 -7.44 5.48
CA ASP A 54 4.62 -7.12 6.34
C ASP A 54 4.56 -5.63 6.72
N ALA A 55 4.80 -4.77 5.73
CA ALA A 55 4.97 -3.35 5.98
C ALA A 55 3.62 -2.64 6.09
N GLN A 56 3.49 -1.84 7.15
CA GLN A 56 2.43 -0.86 7.31
C GLN A 56 2.99 0.52 6.98
N ILE A 57 2.27 1.31 6.18
CA ILE A 57 2.61 2.73 5.93
C ILE A 57 1.36 3.56 6.12
N PHE A 58 1.43 4.60 6.95
CA PHE A 58 0.31 5.53 7.11
C PHE A 58 0.80 6.99 7.11
N LEU A 59 0.00 7.85 6.49
CA LEU A 59 0.19 9.29 6.54
C LEU A 59 -0.45 9.83 7.83
N HIS A 60 0.37 10.36 8.73
CA HIS A 60 -0.12 10.98 9.96
C HIS A 60 -0.46 12.46 9.77
N THR A 61 -1.23 13.01 10.70
CA THR A 61 -1.68 14.41 10.69
C THR A 61 -0.56 15.44 10.88
N ASP A 62 0.62 15.01 11.32
CA ASP A 62 1.84 15.83 11.37
C ASP A 62 2.51 15.99 9.97
N GLY A 63 1.90 15.39 8.94
CA GLY A 63 2.37 15.40 7.56
C GLY A 63 3.61 14.53 7.33
N TYR A 64 3.85 13.51 8.15
CA TYR A 64 4.83 12.45 7.89
C TYR A 64 4.15 11.13 7.56
N TYR A 65 4.72 10.41 6.61
CA TYR A 65 4.54 8.97 6.50
C TYR A 65 5.35 8.29 7.57
N TYR A 66 4.74 7.37 8.29
CA TYR A 66 5.40 6.43 9.18
C TYR A 66 5.36 5.04 8.56
N MET A 67 6.46 4.31 8.65
CA MET A 67 6.57 2.95 8.16
C MET A 67 7.19 2.04 9.22
N THR A 68 6.54 0.90 9.44
CA THR A 68 7.08 -0.23 10.18
C THR A 68 6.97 -1.50 9.33
N GLY A 69 7.57 -2.60 9.77
CA GLY A 69 7.48 -3.90 9.10
C GLY A 69 8.38 -4.95 9.75
N SER A 70 8.19 -6.21 9.37
CA SER A 70 9.02 -7.32 9.83
C SER A 70 10.45 -7.18 9.28
N VAL A 71 11.43 -7.14 10.19
CA VAL A 71 12.85 -7.25 9.84
C VAL A 71 13.25 -8.72 9.67
N PRO A 72 14.25 -9.06 8.84
CA PRO A 72 14.60 -10.45 8.57
C PRO A 72 15.05 -11.25 9.80
N GLU A 73 15.61 -10.57 10.80
CA GLU A 73 16.05 -11.21 12.04
C GLU A 73 14.88 -11.56 12.99
N TYR A 74 13.69 -11.00 12.76
CA TYR A 74 12.50 -11.15 13.61
C TYR A 74 12.76 -10.90 15.11
N ASP A 75 13.59 -9.90 15.42
CA ASP A 75 14.13 -9.64 16.76
C ASP A 75 13.66 -8.28 17.35
N ARG A 76 13.04 -7.41 16.56
CA ARG A 76 12.77 -6.03 16.99
C ARG A 76 11.63 -5.37 16.23
N LEU A 77 11.08 -4.33 16.85
CA LEU A 77 10.13 -3.41 16.24
C LEU A 77 10.90 -2.18 15.74
N VAL A 78 10.70 -1.82 14.48
CA VAL A 78 11.38 -0.69 13.83
C VAL A 78 10.40 0.35 13.33
N LEU A 79 10.84 1.60 13.24
CA LEU A 79 10.05 2.69 12.69
C LEU A 79 10.95 3.64 11.90
N ARG A 80 10.48 4.04 10.73
CA ARG A 80 11.06 5.13 9.94
C ARG A 80 9.98 6.13 9.56
N ARG A 81 10.36 7.38 9.27
CA ARG A 81 9.42 8.39 8.77
C ARG A 81 10.00 9.28 7.69
N ALA A 82 9.16 9.75 6.78
CA ALA A 82 9.52 10.71 5.74
C ALA A 82 8.35 11.63 5.37
N LYS A 83 8.63 12.77 4.73
CA LYS A 83 7.59 13.69 4.24
C LYS A 83 6.93 13.22 2.94
N THR A 84 7.55 12.26 2.25
CA THR A 84 7.05 11.67 1.00
C THR A 84 7.17 10.15 1.08
N LEU A 85 6.35 9.42 0.31
CA LEU A 85 6.46 7.97 0.18
C LEU A 85 7.85 7.58 -0.33
N ALA A 86 8.35 8.27 -1.36
CA ALA A 86 9.69 8.02 -1.90
C ALA A 86 10.81 8.25 -0.87
N GLY A 87 10.64 9.20 0.05
CA GLY A 87 11.61 9.48 1.10
C GLY A 87 11.77 8.34 2.12
N LEU A 88 10.81 7.39 2.21
CA LEU A 88 10.92 6.23 3.10
C LEU A 88 12.06 5.27 2.71
N THR A 89 12.50 5.32 1.45
CA THR A 89 13.63 4.51 0.95
C THR A 89 14.91 4.81 1.72
N ASP A 90 15.20 6.10 1.94
CA ASP A 90 16.45 6.58 2.58
C ASP A 90 16.25 7.04 4.03
N ALA A 91 15.02 6.99 4.54
CA ALA A 91 14.71 7.41 5.91
C ALA A 91 15.45 6.56 6.95
N GLU A 92 16.01 7.24 7.95
CA GLU A 92 16.65 6.57 9.09
C GLU A 92 15.64 5.71 9.85
N GLU A 93 16.08 4.52 10.24
CA GLU A 93 15.29 3.55 10.97
C GLU A 93 15.65 3.56 12.45
N ARG A 94 14.65 3.79 13.31
CA ARG A 94 14.75 3.69 14.76
C ARG A 94 14.24 2.34 15.22
N VAL A 95 14.95 1.71 16.17
CA VAL A 95 14.42 0.57 16.92
C VAL A 95 13.54 1.09 18.05
N LEU A 96 12.27 0.69 18.06
CA LEU A 96 11.31 1.07 19.10
C LEU A 96 11.42 0.15 20.33
N TRP A 97 11.60 -1.14 20.10
CA TRP A 97 11.65 -2.18 21.13
C TRP A 97 12.34 -3.43 20.58
N ARG A 98 12.93 -4.25 21.46
CA ARG A 98 13.63 -5.51 21.13
C ARG A 98 13.07 -6.67 21.92
N HIS A 99 13.08 -7.85 21.31
CA HIS A 99 12.70 -9.11 21.95
C HIS A 99 13.41 -9.34 23.29
N GLU A 100 12.75 -10.08 24.18
CA GLU A 100 13.32 -10.51 25.46
C GLU A 100 14.34 -11.64 25.26
N GLU A 101 15.24 -11.87 26.22
CA GLU A 101 16.22 -12.97 26.11
C GLU A 101 15.54 -14.35 26.13
N GLU A 102 14.50 -14.52 26.94
CA GLU A 102 13.75 -15.77 27.12
C GLU A 102 12.23 -15.51 27.25
N GLY A 103 11.43 -16.57 27.11
CA GLY A 103 9.98 -16.53 27.34
C GLY A 103 9.14 -16.17 26.09
N PRO A 104 7.85 -15.83 26.27
CA PRO A 104 6.89 -15.67 25.16
C PRO A 104 7.20 -14.54 24.16
N LEU A 105 8.07 -13.60 24.54
CA LEU A 105 8.45 -12.41 23.76
C LEU A 105 9.89 -12.50 23.22
N SER A 106 10.46 -13.70 23.16
CA SER A 106 11.89 -13.88 22.87
C SER A 106 12.25 -14.11 21.42
N GLY A 107 11.29 -14.28 20.52
CA GLY A 107 11.53 -14.42 19.09
C GLY A 107 10.29 -14.25 18.23
N PHE A 108 10.48 -14.34 16.91
CA PHE A 108 9.41 -14.25 15.91
C PHE A 108 8.61 -12.95 16.01
N ILE A 109 9.31 -11.83 16.19
CA ILE A 109 8.69 -10.50 16.21
C ILE A 109 8.21 -10.17 14.79
N TRP A 110 6.91 -10.33 14.56
CA TRP A 110 6.30 -10.29 13.23
C TRP A 110 5.23 -9.21 13.10
N ALA A 111 5.11 -8.69 11.88
CA ALA A 111 4.02 -7.88 11.37
C ALA A 111 3.59 -6.75 12.32
N PRO A 112 4.50 -5.82 12.66
CA PRO A 112 4.16 -4.67 13.47
C PRO A 112 3.15 -3.76 12.76
N GLU A 113 2.16 -3.29 13.52
CA GLU A 113 1.11 -2.39 13.08
C GLU A 113 0.96 -1.27 14.11
N MET A 114 1.28 -0.04 13.71
CA MET A 114 1.25 1.12 14.58
C MET A 114 -0.05 1.89 14.45
N HIS A 115 -0.68 2.20 15.58
CA HIS A 115 -1.98 2.87 15.66
C HIS A 115 -1.97 3.90 16.79
N GLN A 116 -2.71 4.99 16.61
CA GLN A 116 -2.98 5.94 17.68
C GLN A 116 -4.37 5.66 18.27
N ILE A 117 -4.40 5.34 19.57
CA ILE A 117 -5.63 4.98 20.29
C ILE A 117 -5.70 5.84 21.55
N ASP A 118 -6.78 6.62 21.67
CA ASP A 118 -7.05 7.48 22.84
C ASP A 118 -5.85 8.38 23.23
N GLY A 119 -5.19 8.95 22.23
CA GLY A 119 -4.05 9.87 22.38
C GLY A 119 -2.71 9.20 22.69
N ARG A 120 -2.60 7.87 22.54
CA ARG A 120 -1.37 7.10 22.76
C ARG A 120 -1.01 6.28 21.54
N TRP A 121 0.27 6.01 21.37
CA TRP A 121 0.76 5.15 20.31
C TRP A 121 0.82 3.71 20.78
N TYR A 122 0.28 2.80 19.97
CA TYR A 122 0.36 1.36 20.16
C TYR A 122 0.99 0.73 18.93
N VAL A 123 1.88 -0.24 19.11
CA VAL A 123 2.30 -1.15 18.04
C VAL A 123 1.83 -2.54 18.42
N TYR A 124 0.92 -3.08 17.62
CA TYR A 124 0.51 -4.50 17.68
C TYR A 124 1.50 -5.32 16.88
N PHE A 125 1.91 -6.46 17.41
CA PHE A 125 2.85 -7.37 16.74
C PHE A 125 2.62 -8.79 17.25
N ALA A 126 3.04 -9.78 16.46
CA ALA A 126 3.05 -11.16 16.92
C ALA A 126 4.44 -11.53 17.47
N ALA A 127 4.49 -12.39 18.47
CA ALA A 127 5.73 -12.91 19.05
C ALA A 127 5.53 -14.31 19.64
N GLY A 128 6.63 -15.04 19.79
CA GLY A 128 6.67 -16.34 20.47
C GLY A 128 8.04 -16.63 21.10
N PRO A 129 8.24 -17.85 21.61
CA PRO A 129 9.52 -18.26 22.20
C PRO A 129 10.60 -18.57 21.14
N SER A 130 11.84 -18.14 21.35
CA SER A 130 12.98 -18.34 20.42
C SER A 130 13.67 -19.72 20.47
N GLY A 131 13.14 -20.67 21.23
CA GLY A 131 13.87 -21.87 21.67
C GLY A 131 13.86 -23.12 20.77
N GLY A 132 13.17 -23.16 19.63
CA GLY A 132 12.95 -24.42 18.91
C GLY A 132 11.98 -25.37 19.66
N GLY A 133 11.48 -26.43 19.00
CA GLY A 133 10.59 -27.45 19.62
C GLY A 133 9.07 -27.29 19.36
N GLU A 134 8.25 -28.05 20.09
CA GLU A 134 6.78 -28.11 19.87
C GLU A 134 6.05 -26.77 20.12
N ASP A 135 6.68 -25.83 20.85
CA ASP A 135 6.08 -24.55 21.28
C ASP A 135 6.54 -23.33 20.42
N VAL A 136 7.36 -23.54 19.36
CA VAL A 136 7.92 -22.46 18.50
C VAL A 136 6.83 -21.63 17.83
N PHE A 137 5.71 -22.25 17.51
CA PHE A 137 4.55 -21.56 16.95
C PHE A 137 3.48 -21.23 17.99
N ARG A 138 3.84 -21.12 19.27
CA ARG A 138 3.02 -20.46 20.31
C ARG A 138 3.04 -18.93 20.10
N ILE A 139 2.81 -18.51 18.87
CA ILE A 139 2.73 -17.12 18.46
C ILE A 139 1.42 -16.53 19.01
N ARG A 140 1.54 -15.38 19.66
CA ARG A 140 0.42 -14.58 20.18
C ARG A 140 0.64 -13.14 19.77
N THR A 141 -0.47 -12.39 19.65
CA THR A 141 -0.42 -10.94 19.49
C THR A 141 -0.11 -10.28 20.83
N TYR A 142 0.83 -9.33 20.81
CA TYR A 142 1.17 -8.43 21.90
C TYR A 142 1.05 -6.98 21.43
N ALA A 143 1.10 -6.04 22.37
CA ALA A 143 1.32 -4.64 22.04
C ALA A 143 2.41 -4.01 22.91
N VAL A 144 3.15 -3.07 22.32
CA VAL A 144 3.91 -2.05 23.06
C VAL A 144 3.17 -0.71 23.01
N GLU A 145 3.34 0.10 24.03
CA GLU A 145 2.70 1.42 24.19
C GLU A 145 3.77 2.51 24.35
N CYS A 146 3.57 3.64 23.67
CA CYS A 146 4.29 4.88 23.88
C CYS A 146 3.31 6.01 24.22
N ALA A 147 3.58 6.68 25.34
CA ALA A 147 2.79 7.81 25.83
C ALA A 147 3.31 9.18 25.35
N GLY A 148 4.48 9.21 24.71
CA GLY A 148 5.06 10.42 24.15
C GLY A 148 4.32 10.87 22.89
N GLU A 149 4.35 12.17 22.60
CA GLU A 149 3.69 12.73 21.41
C GLU A 149 4.35 12.24 20.11
N ASP A 150 5.69 12.19 20.09
CA ASP A 150 6.46 11.73 18.93
C ASP A 150 6.89 10.24 19.12
N PRO A 151 6.35 9.29 18.33
CA PRO A 151 6.76 7.88 18.39
C PRO A 151 8.23 7.71 17.96
N MET A 152 8.76 8.73 17.27
CA MET A 152 10.15 9.03 16.93
C MET A 152 11.13 9.08 18.08
N THR A 153 10.69 9.58 19.23
CA THR A 153 11.56 9.92 20.37
C THR A 153 11.09 9.30 21.68
N GLY A 154 9.80 8.97 21.77
CA GLY A 154 9.20 8.40 22.96
C GLY A 154 9.69 7.01 23.35
N GLU A 155 9.55 6.71 24.63
CA GLU A 155 9.86 5.42 25.24
C GLU A 155 8.70 4.43 25.03
N TRP A 156 9.05 3.19 24.68
CA TRP A 156 8.09 2.11 24.42
C TRP A 156 8.18 1.04 25.51
N SER A 157 7.03 0.56 25.95
CA SER A 157 6.94 -0.49 26.98
C SER A 157 5.90 -1.53 26.62
N VAL A 158 6.13 -2.79 27.00
CA VAL A 158 5.20 -3.88 26.76
C VAL A 158 3.89 -3.64 27.52
N LYS A 159 2.78 -3.63 26.79
CA LYS A 159 1.43 -3.48 27.35
C LYS A 159 0.84 -4.80 27.81
N GLY A 160 1.14 -5.88 27.09
CA GLY A 160 0.68 -7.23 27.36
C GLY A 160 0.19 -7.97 26.13
N GLU A 161 -0.38 -9.16 26.37
CA GLU A 161 -0.94 -10.05 25.35
C GLU A 161 -2.40 -9.68 25.02
N PHE A 162 -2.76 -9.80 23.75
CA PHE A 162 -4.14 -9.72 23.28
C PHE A 162 -4.97 -10.90 23.81
N LYS A 163 -6.13 -10.61 24.38
CA LYS A 163 -7.05 -11.64 24.89
C LYS A 163 -7.91 -12.20 23.77
N ALA A 164 -7.33 -13.12 23.00
CA ALA A 164 -8.02 -13.81 21.91
C ALA A 164 -9.12 -14.77 22.44
N PRO A 165 -10.12 -15.13 21.63
CA PRO A 165 -11.18 -16.06 22.03
C PRO A 165 -10.69 -17.46 22.42
N TRP A 166 -9.55 -17.88 21.85
CA TRP A 166 -8.91 -19.18 22.12
C TRP A 166 -7.43 -19.01 22.46
N ASP A 167 -6.88 -19.88 23.32
CA ASP A 167 -5.44 -19.98 23.54
C ASP A 167 -4.78 -20.77 22.40
N SER A 168 -4.65 -20.13 21.24
CA SER A 168 -4.11 -20.71 20.02
C SER A 168 -3.27 -19.69 19.24
N PHE A 169 -2.57 -20.17 18.21
CA PHE A 169 -1.80 -19.34 17.27
C PHE A 169 -2.65 -18.16 16.78
N ASN A 170 -2.18 -16.94 17.02
CA ASN A 170 -2.77 -15.72 16.49
C ASN A 170 -1.71 -14.65 16.19
N LEU A 171 -1.95 -13.88 15.13
CA LEU A 171 -1.04 -12.89 14.56
C LEU A 171 -1.80 -11.88 13.69
N ASP A 172 -1.03 -10.98 13.06
CA ASP A 172 -1.50 -10.06 12.01
C ASP A 172 -2.68 -9.20 12.47
N SER A 173 -2.55 -8.71 13.70
CA SER A 173 -3.56 -7.93 14.36
C SER A 173 -3.54 -6.48 13.88
N LYS A 174 -4.62 -6.06 13.22
CA LYS A 174 -4.81 -4.69 12.74
C LYS A 174 -6.00 -4.02 13.42
N VAL A 175 -5.96 -2.69 13.45
CA VAL A 175 -7.05 -1.84 13.93
C VAL A 175 -7.55 -0.97 12.78
N PHE A 176 -8.87 -0.83 12.65
CA PHE A 176 -9.44 0.21 11.82
C PHE A 176 -10.65 0.85 12.51
N VAL A 177 -10.96 2.08 12.12
CA VAL A 177 -12.12 2.82 12.62
C VAL A 177 -13.17 2.87 11.52
N HIS A 178 -14.40 2.50 11.86
CA HIS A 178 -15.53 2.63 10.95
C HIS A 178 -16.74 3.18 11.70
N ARG A 179 -17.31 4.27 11.18
CA ARG A 179 -18.48 4.96 11.78
C ARG A 179 -18.34 5.28 13.27
N GLY A 180 -17.13 5.69 13.67
CA GLY A 180 -16.80 6.07 15.06
C GLY A 180 -16.49 4.89 15.99
N GLU A 181 -16.61 3.65 15.52
CA GLU A 181 -16.32 2.44 16.27
C GLU A 181 -14.97 1.86 15.85
N ARG A 182 -14.21 1.34 16.82
CA ARG A 182 -12.93 0.66 16.57
C ARG A 182 -13.15 -0.84 16.41
N TYR A 183 -12.61 -1.40 15.34
CA TYR A 183 -12.62 -2.82 15.04
C TYR A 183 -11.19 -3.38 15.06
N PHE A 184 -11.07 -4.60 15.55
CA PHE A 184 -9.85 -5.38 15.60
C PHE A 184 -9.99 -6.56 14.65
N THR A 185 -9.05 -6.72 13.74
CA THR A 185 -8.99 -7.88 12.82
C THR A 185 -7.71 -8.64 13.05
N TRP A 186 -7.77 -9.96 12.99
CA TRP A 186 -6.58 -10.80 13.21
C TRP A 186 -6.74 -12.15 12.52
N ALA A 187 -5.63 -12.84 12.37
CA ALA A 187 -5.59 -14.24 11.97
C ALA A 187 -5.45 -15.15 13.18
N GLN A 188 -6.22 -16.23 13.23
CA GLN A 188 -6.13 -17.19 14.33
C GLN A 188 -6.52 -18.61 13.95
N ARG A 189 -5.84 -19.59 14.56
CA ARG A 189 -6.22 -21.01 14.50
C ARG A 189 -7.41 -21.28 15.41
N GLU A 190 -8.53 -21.76 14.86
CA GLU A 190 -9.69 -22.15 15.67
C GLU A 190 -9.70 -23.67 15.96
N PRO A 191 -9.87 -24.10 17.22
CA PRO A 191 -10.04 -25.50 17.55
C PRO A 191 -11.23 -26.13 16.82
N GLY A 192 -11.02 -27.29 16.18
CA GLY A 192 -12.06 -28.01 15.44
C GLY A 192 -12.15 -27.65 13.95
N ILE A 193 -11.31 -26.74 13.46
CA ILE A 193 -11.16 -26.43 12.03
C ILE A 193 -9.74 -26.81 11.57
N GLU A 194 -9.66 -27.66 10.55
CA GLU A 194 -8.39 -28.16 9.99
C GLU A 194 -7.72 -27.12 9.08
N THR A 195 -7.28 -26.00 9.66
CA THR A 195 -6.58 -24.89 9.00
C THR A 195 -5.41 -24.37 9.85
N ASN A 196 -4.50 -23.60 9.23
CA ASN A 196 -3.42 -22.89 9.94
C ASN A 196 -3.97 -21.65 10.63
N SER A 197 -4.77 -20.85 9.91
CA SER A 197 -5.39 -19.63 10.40
C SER A 197 -6.64 -19.27 9.59
N ASN A 198 -7.59 -18.62 10.24
CA ASN A 198 -8.79 -18.02 9.67
C ASN A 198 -8.82 -16.52 10.01
N LEU A 199 -9.66 -15.73 9.35
CA LEU A 199 -9.83 -14.31 9.65
C LEU A 199 -10.99 -14.05 10.60
N TYR A 200 -10.76 -13.15 11.55
CA TYR A 200 -11.76 -12.70 12.51
C TYR A 200 -11.84 -11.18 12.57
N ILE A 201 -13.00 -10.70 13.00
CA ILE A 201 -13.25 -9.31 13.35
C ILE A 201 -13.98 -9.24 14.70
N ALA A 202 -13.70 -8.22 15.49
CA ALA A 202 -14.45 -7.88 16.68
C ALA A 202 -14.41 -6.38 16.95
N LYS A 203 -15.40 -5.85 17.67
CA LYS A 203 -15.31 -4.49 18.23
C LYS A 203 -14.30 -4.45 19.37
N MET A 204 -13.48 -3.41 19.42
CA MET A 204 -12.54 -3.19 20.52
C MET A 204 -13.29 -2.64 21.75
N THR A 205 -13.04 -3.25 22.91
CA THR A 205 -13.50 -2.74 24.22
C THR A 205 -12.36 -2.14 25.04
N GLY A 206 -11.14 -2.22 24.53
CA GLY A 206 -9.91 -1.65 25.07
C GLY A 206 -8.72 -1.99 24.15
N PRO A 207 -7.51 -1.49 24.42
CA PRO A 207 -6.37 -1.67 23.51
C PRO A 207 -5.97 -3.14 23.26
N LEU A 208 -6.23 -4.06 24.18
CA LEU A 208 -5.88 -5.50 24.06
C LEU A 208 -7.09 -6.42 24.33
N THR A 209 -8.30 -5.88 24.28
CA THR A 209 -9.52 -6.62 24.59
C THR A 209 -10.61 -6.30 23.60
N VAL A 210 -11.33 -7.32 23.18
CA VAL A 210 -12.41 -7.21 22.20
C VAL A 210 -13.72 -7.80 22.75
N GLY A 211 -14.84 -7.42 22.14
CA GLY A 211 -16.12 -8.09 22.32
C GLY A 211 -16.17 -9.45 21.61
N PRO A 212 -17.38 -10.01 21.37
CA PRO A 212 -17.55 -11.25 20.62
C PRO A 212 -16.88 -11.20 19.24
N ALA A 213 -16.13 -12.25 18.92
CA ALA A 213 -15.44 -12.42 17.65
C ALA A 213 -16.38 -13.00 16.58
N THR A 214 -16.28 -12.48 15.36
CA THR A 214 -16.95 -13.01 14.18
C THR A 214 -15.90 -13.58 13.23
N ARG A 215 -16.05 -14.83 12.82
CA ARG A 215 -15.21 -15.44 11.79
C ARG A 215 -15.68 -14.98 10.41
N LEU A 216 -14.81 -14.33 9.66
CA LEU A 216 -15.14 -13.78 8.35
C LEU A 216 -14.75 -14.70 7.20
N SER A 217 -13.59 -15.36 7.30
CA SER A 217 -13.09 -16.19 6.21
C SER A 217 -12.34 -17.40 6.74
N VAL A 218 -12.56 -18.54 6.07
CA VAL A 218 -11.80 -19.79 6.22
C VAL A 218 -11.17 -20.09 4.86
N PRO A 219 -9.90 -20.50 4.80
CA PRO A 219 -9.24 -20.88 3.55
C PRO A 219 -9.87 -22.16 2.98
N THR A 220 -10.57 -22.03 1.86
CA THR A 220 -11.33 -23.12 1.22
C THR A 220 -11.11 -23.23 -0.27
N TYR A 221 -10.75 -22.13 -0.96
CA TYR A 221 -10.46 -22.19 -2.38
C TYR A 221 -9.08 -22.78 -2.65
N ASP A 222 -8.90 -23.40 -3.83
CA ASP A 222 -7.64 -24.05 -4.21
C ASP A 222 -6.43 -23.12 -4.12
N TRP A 223 -6.61 -21.84 -4.46
CA TRP A 223 -5.56 -20.82 -4.38
C TRP A 223 -5.23 -20.38 -2.94
N GLU A 224 -6.06 -20.71 -1.95
CA GLU A 224 -5.86 -20.38 -0.53
C GLU A 224 -5.12 -21.45 0.26
N ILE A 225 -5.06 -22.67 -0.29
CA ILE A 225 -4.63 -23.88 0.44
C ILE A 225 -3.32 -24.47 -0.11
N ARG A 226 -2.55 -23.68 -0.88
CA ARG A 226 -1.33 -24.17 -1.52
C ARG A 226 -0.17 -24.11 -0.53
N GLY A 227 0.30 -25.28 -0.12
CA GLY A 227 1.32 -25.43 0.93
C GLY A 227 0.71 -25.41 2.33
N PHE A 228 0.00 -24.33 2.68
CA PHE A 228 -0.71 -24.20 3.95
C PHE A 228 -2.12 -23.64 3.74
N LYS A 229 -3.04 -23.93 4.66
CA LYS A 229 -4.41 -23.42 4.65
C LYS A 229 -4.47 -22.15 5.49
N VAL A 230 -4.19 -21.01 4.86
CA VAL A 230 -3.95 -19.73 5.55
C VAL A 230 -4.91 -18.68 5.01
N ASN A 231 -5.55 -17.94 5.92
CA ASN A 231 -5.97 -16.56 5.66
C ASN A 231 -5.37 -15.66 6.75
N GLU A 232 -4.59 -14.65 6.36
CA GLU A 232 -3.83 -13.78 7.27
C GLU A 232 -3.66 -12.35 6.75
N GLY A 233 -2.96 -11.47 7.48
CA GLY A 233 -2.63 -10.11 7.02
C GLY A 233 -3.80 -9.28 6.49
N ALA A 234 -4.92 -9.20 7.24
CA ALA A 234 -6.12 -8.51 6.78
C ALA A 234 -5.93 -6.99 6.72
N ALA A 235 -6.28 -6.31 5.63
CA ALA A 235 -6.21 -4.84 5.50
C ALA A 235 -7.49 -4.28 4.88
N VAL A 236 -7.94 -3.09 5.32
CA VAL A 236 -9.24 -2.54 4.94
C VAL A 236 -9.10 -1.26 4.13
N LEU A 237 -9.81 -1.20 3.01
CA LEU A 237 -9.97 -0.02 2.16
C LEU A 237 -11.44 0.33 2.06
N GLU A 238 -11.80 1.57 2.33
CA GLU A 238 -13.15 2.11 2.10
C GLU A 238 -13.20 2.81 0.74
N ASN A 239 -14.17 2.46 -0.09
CA ASN A 239 -14.44 3.18 -1.33
C ASN A 239 -15.89 2.99 -1.79
N ALA A 240 -16.50 4.05 -2.35
CA ALA A 240 -17.83 4.02 -2.96
C ALA A 240 -18.93 3.36 -2.09
N GLY A 241 -18.93 3.65 -0.78
CA GLY A 241 -19.93 3.13 0.16
C GLY A 241 -19.76 1.64 0.50
N LYS A 242 -18.58 1.08 0.26
CA LYS A 242 -18.21 -0.30 0.61
C LYS A 242 -16.89 -0.34 1.36
N LEU A 243 -16.74 -1.36 2.20
CA LEU A 243 -15.45 -1.76 2.74
C LEU A 243 -14.94 -2.98 1.97
N TYR A 244 -13.67 -2.93 1.61
CA TYR A 244 -12.93 -4.01 0.97
C TYR A 244 -11.83 -4.45 1.92
N MET A 245 -11.97 -5.64 2.49
CA MET A 245 -10.97 -6.25 3.37
C MET A 245 -10.15 -7.24 2.55
N THR A 246 -8.94 -6.84 2.14
CA THR A 246 -7.98 -7.78 1.57
C THR A 246 -7.37 -8.64 2.66
N TYR A 247 -6.86 -9.80 2.27
CA TYR A 247 -6.12 -10.71 3.15
C TYR A 247 -5.19 -11.58 2.33
N SER A 248 -4.17 -12.15 2.94
CA SER A 248 -3.21 -13.03 2.28
C SER A 248 -3.55 -14.50 2.47
N ALA A 249 -3.20 -15.33 1.50
CA ALA A 249 -3.48 -16.77 1.55
C ALA A 249 -2.36 -17.63 0.95
N SER A 250 -2.41 -18.94 1.19
CA SER A 250 -1.37 -19.93 0.87
C SER A 250 -0.03 -19.71 1.63
N ALA A 251 0.98 -20.53 1.33
CA ALA A 251 2.33 -20.37 1.87
C ALA A 251 3.00 -19.07 1.40
N THR A 252 3.95 -18.56 2.20
CA THR A 252 4.72 -17.32 1.96
C THR A 252 5.83 -17.45 0.91
N ASP A 253 5.60 -18.28 -0.12
CA ASP A 253 6.44 -18.44 -1.31
C ASP A 253 5.77 -17.85 -2.56
N ASP A 254 6.10 -18.31 -3.77
CA ASP A 254 5.52 -17.80 -5.02
C ASP A 254 4.00 -17.99 -5.13
N ARG A 255 3.40 -18.77 -4.24
CA ARG A 255 1.95 -19.06 -4.18
C ARG A 255 1.19 -18.05 -3.33
N TYR A 256 1.89 -17.22 -2.57
CA TYR A 256 1.29 -16.18 -1.75
C TYR A 256 0.54 -15.16 -2.62
N CYS A 257 -0.66 -14.77 -2.19
CA CYS A 257 -1.55 -13.90 -2.95
C CYS A 257 -2.58 -13.24 -2.04
N LEU A 258 -3.26 -12.21 -2.55
CA LEU A 258 -4.35 -11.53 -1.85
C LEU A 258 -5.72 -12.07 -2.28
N GLY A 259 -6.53 -12.45 -1.30
CA GLY A 259 -7.98 -12.52 -1.40
C GLY A 259 -8.64 -11.20 -0.98
N MET A 260 -9.96 -11.13 -1.12
CA MET A 260 -10.74 -9.96 -0.71
C MET A 260 -12.13 -10.34 -0.23
N LEU A 261 -12.55 -9.76 0.88
CA LEU A 261 -13.94 -9.70 1.33
C LEU A 261 -14.50 -8.31 1.03
N SER A 262 -15.78 -8.23 0.68
CA SER A 262 -16.48 -6.97 0.47
C SER A 262 -17.77 -6.92 1.26
N ILE A 263 -18.10 -5.75 1.79
CA ILE A 263 -19.33 -5.50 2.56
C ILE A 263 -19.84 -4.09 2.24
N ASP A 264 -21.15 -3.90 2.29
CA ASP A 264 -21.74 -2.57 2.29
C ASP A 264 -21.32 -1.80 3.55
N ALA A 265 -20.86 -0.55 3.41
CA ALA A 265 -20.34 0.22 4.55
C ALA A 265 -21.41 0.49 5.62
N GLU A 266 -22.70 0.41 5.29
CA GLU A 266 -23.78 0.59 6.25
C GLU A 266 -24.23 -0.72 6.93
N ALA A 267 -23.80 -1.88 6.43
CA ALA A 267 -24.14 -3.18 6.99
C ALA A 267 -23.42 -3.45 8.33
N ASP A 268 -23.92 -4.44 9.08
CA ASP A 268 -23.28 -4.87 10.32
C ASP A 268 -22.02 -5.70 10.01
N LEU A 269 -20.86 -5.18 10.38
CA LEU A 269 -19.55 -5.77 10.15
C LEU A 269 -19.34 -7.05 10.97
N LEU A 270 -20.10 -7.24 12.04
CA LEU A 270 -20.03 -8.42 12.93
C LEU A 270 -20.99 -9.54 12.51
N VAL A 271 -21.62 -9.43 11.33
CA VAL A 271 -22.45 -10.49 10.75
C VAL A 271 -21.72 -11.04 9.52
N ALA A 272 -21.22 -12.28 9.63
CA ALA A 272 -20.39 -12.89 8.60
C ALA A 272 -21.08 -12.96 7.24
N GLU A 273 -22.39 -13.18 7.22
CA GLU A 273 -23.22 -13.28 6.01
C GLU A 273 -23.32 -11.97 5.23
N ASN A 274 -22.98 -10.82 5.84
CA ASN A 274 -22.91 -9.54 5.14
C ASN A 274 -21.64 -9.40 4.29
N TRP A 275 -20.62 -10.24 4.55
CA TRP A 275 -19.36 -10.22 3.82
C TRP A 275 -19.41 -11.18 2.63
N THR A 276 -19.01 -10.68 1.47
CA THR A 276 -18.87 -11.48 0.24
C THR A 276 -17.40 -11.68 -0.08
N LYS A 277 -16.97 -12.95 -0.13
CA LYS A 277 -15.60 -13.36 -0.47
C LYS A 277 -15.41 -13.49 -1.98
N SER A 278 -14.35 -12.88 -2.51
CA SER A 278 -13.95 -13.05 -3.91
C SER A 278 -13.64 -14.53 -4.20
N PRO A 279 -14.14 -15.11 -5.31
CA PRO A 279 -13.84 -16.49 -5.68
C PRO A 279 -12.40 -16.67 -6.18
N GLU A 280 -11.77 -15.60 -6.66
CA GLU A 280 -10.42 -15.59 -7.22
C GLU A 280 -9.50 -14.63 -6.44
N PRO A 281 -8.17 -14.82 -6.49
CA PRO A 281 -7.22 -13.85 -5.96
C PRO A 281 -7.40 -12.49 -6.66
N VAL A 282 -7.34 -11.42 -5.88
CA VAL A 282 -7.39 -10.04 -6.40
C VAL A 282 -5.99 -9.48 -6.70
N PHE A 283 -4.94 -10.15 -6.22
CA PHE A 283 -3.56 -9.79 -6.47
C PHE A 283 -2.66 -11.02 -6.28
N GLN A 284 -1.79 -11.32 -7.23
CA GLN A 284 -0.98 -12.55 -7.22
C GLN A 284 0.32 -12.38 -8.00
N THR A 285 1.16 -13.41 -7.95
CA THR A 285 2.41 -13.50 -8.71
C THR A 285 2.23 -13.07 -10.17
N SER A 286 3.17 -12.25 -10.63
CA SER A 286 3.28 -11.86 -12.04
C SER A 286 4.67 -12.17 -12.55
N VAL A 287 4.75 -13.20 -13.39
CA VAL A 287 6.00 -13.62 -14.06
C VAL A 287 6.50 -12.50 -14.99
N ALA A 288 5.57 -11.82 -15.69
CA ALA A 288 5.88 -10.73 -16.62
C ALA A 288 6.61 -9.56 -15.94
N THR A 289 6.29 -9.27 -14.68
CA THR A 289 6.91 -8.19 -13.90
C THR A 289 7.95 -8.70 -12.87
N SER A 290 8.19 -10.01 -12.82
CA SER A 290 9.09 -10.68 -11.88
C SER A 290 8.80 -10.35 -10.42
N VAL A 291 7.53 -10.38 -10.03
CA VAL A 291 7.16 -10.31 -8.62
C VAL A 291 6.42 -11.57 -8.23
N TYR A 292 6.96 -12.28 -7.25
CA TYR A 292 6.49 -13.57 -6.79
C TYR A 292 6.02 -13.47 -5.34
N GLY A 293 4.88 -14.10 -5.06
CA GLY A 293 4.27 -14.16 -3.74
C GLY A 293 3.88 -12.79 -3.15
N PRO A 294 3.17 -11.91 -3.88
CA PRO A 294 2.80 -10.63 -3.32
C PRO A 294 1.74 -10.79 -2.22
N GLY A 295 1.94 -10.18 -1.06
CA GLY A 295 0.97 -10.25 0.01
C GLY A 295 1.32 -9.43 1.25
N HIS A 296 0.64 -9.76 2.34
CA HIS A 296 0.60 -9.07 3.62
C HIS A 296 0.54 -7.55 3.42
N ASN A 297 -0.55 -7.11 2.79
CA ASN A 297 -0.66 -5.74 2.34
C ASN A 297 -1.13 -4.81 3.45
N ASP A 298 -1.00 -3.52 3.16
CA ASP A 298 -1.67 -2.43 3.84
C ASP A 298 -2.11 -1.38 2.82
N PHE A 299 -2.85 -0.36 3.27
CA PHE A 299 -3.29 0.75 2.45
C PHE A 299 -2.84 2.09 3.02
N THR A 300 -2.40 2.97 2.12
CA THR A 300 -2.05 4.35 2.45
C THR A 300 -2.54 5.28 1.36
N VAL A 301 -2.20 6.56 1.44
CA VAL A 301 -2.42 7.52 0.35
C VAL A 301 -1.09 8.08 -0.12
N ASP A 302 -1.03 8.57 -1.35
CA ASP A 302 0.10 9.39 -1.79
C ASP A 302 -0.09 10.86 -1.42
N GLU A 303 0.88 11.71 -1.79
CA GLU A 303 0.85 13.15 -1.51
C GLU A 303 -0.29 13.89 -2.22
N LYS A 304 -0.97 13.24 -3.18
CA LYS A 304 -2.17 13.74 -3.86
C LYS A 304 -3.46 13.17 -3.27
N GLY A 305 -3.38 12.36 -2.21
CA GLY A 305 -4.53 11.71 -1.58
C GLY A 305 -5.04 10.48 -2.36
N ARG A 306 -4.28 9.96 -3.33
CA ARG A 306 -4.68 8.79 -4.12
C ARG A 306 -4.39 7.52 -3.31
N PRO A 307 -5.30 6.53 -3.25
CA PRO A 307 -5.06 5.29 -2.53
C PRO A 307 -3.88 4.49 -3.09
N MET A 308 -3.04 3.99 -2.20
CA MET A 308 -1.82 3.23 -2.49
C MET A 308 -1.88 1.89 -1.79
N LEU A 309 -1.60 0.81 -2.53
CA LEU A 309 -1.34 -0.52 -2.01
C LEU A 309 0.10 -0.58 -1.54
N VAL A 310 0.31 -0.97 -0.29
CA VAL A 310 1.62 -1.31 0.29
C VAL A 310 1.65 -2.82 0.41
N TYR A 311 2.70 -3.49 -0.07
CA TYR A 311 2.78 -4.96 -0.03
C TYR A 311 4.23 -5.42 -0.04
N HIS A 312 4.49 -6.68 0.29
CA HIS A 312 5.79 -7.29 0.03
C HIS A 312 5.72 -8.28 -1.13
N GLY A 313 6.86 -8.54 -1.77
CA GLY A 313 7.03 -9.63 -2.74
C GLY A 313 8.50 -9.87 -3.07
N ARG A 314 8.82 -11.03 -3.65
CA ARG A 314 10.18 -11.41 -4.06
C ARG A 314 10.42 -11.15 -5.53
N ASP A 315 11.68 -10.94 -5.89
CA ASP A 315 12.13 -10.75 -7.30
C ASP A 315 12.36 -12.07 -8.06
N TYR A 316 12.22 -13.20 -7.36
CA TYR A 316 12.47 -14.53 -7.89
C TYR A 316 11.48 -15.54 -7.33
N LYS A 317 11.28 -16.63 -8.09
CA LYS A 317 10.30 -17.67 -7.80
C LYS A 317 10.81 -18.70 -6.79
N GLU A 318 11.94 -19.33 -7.14
CA GLU A 318 12.46 -20.48 -6.40
C GLU A 318 13.24 -20.00 -5.18
N ILE A 319 12.84 -20.44 -3.99
CA ILE A 319 13.46 -20.07 -2.72
C ILE A 319 14.39 -21.19 -2.28
N GLU A 320 15.65 -20.85 -2.00
CA GLU A 320 16.59 -21.77 -1.35
C GLU A 320 16.37 -21.75 0.17
N GLY A 321 16.08 -22.91 0.75
CA GLY A 321 15.85 -23.07 2.19
C GLY A 321 14.40 -22.83 2.62
N ASP A 322 14.18 -22.59 3.91
CA ASP A 322 12.86 -22.27 4.45
C ASP A 322 12.47 -20.83 4.05
N PRO A 323 11.32 -20.63 3.37
CA PRO A 323 10.82 -19.31 3.00
C PRO A 323 10.71 -18.31 4.14
N LEU A 324 10.50 -18.78 5.39
CA LEU A 324 10.44 -17.93 6.56
C LEU A 324 11.78 -17.22 6.83
N PHE A 325 12.91 -17.90 6.63
CA PHE A 325 14.25 -17.36 6.91
C PHE A 325 14.94 -16.74 5.70
N ASN A 326 14.27 -16.77 4.54
CA ASN A 326 14.72 -16.05 3.36
C ASN A 326 14.41 -14.53 3.51
N PRO A 327 15.43 -13.65 3.50
CA PRO A 327 15.28 -12.23 3.84
C PRO A 327 14.72 -11.36 2.70
N ASP A 328 14.51 -11.91 1.51
CA ASP A 328 14.34 -11.13 0.27
C ASP A 328 12.88 -10.77 -0.05
N ARG A 329 12.02 -10.77 0.95
CA ARG A 329 10.73 -10.07 0.84
C ARG A 329 11.01 -8.57 0.89
N HIS A 330 10.57 -7.85 -0.13
CA HIS A 330 10.82 -6.42 -0.25
C HIS A 330 9.51 -5.66 -0.22
N THR A 331 9.45 -4.57 0.54
CA THR A 331 8.31 -3.66 0.57
C THR A 331 8.20 -2.92 -0.75
N ARG A 332 6.99 -2.84 -1.28
CA ARG A 332 6.62 -2.23 -2.54
C ARG A 332 5.37 -1.40 -2.36
N VAL A 333 5.20 -0.42 -3.23
CA VAL A 333 3.98 0.39 -3.30
C VAL A 333 3.47 0.47 -4.74
N GLN A 334 2.16 0.56 -4.93
CA GLN A 334 1.55 0.93 -6.21
C GLN A 334 0.18 1.56 -6.00
N ARG A 335 -0.26 2.41 -6.94
CA ARG A 335 -1.58 3.02 -6.86
C ARG A 335 -2.68 1.97 -7.00
N VAL A 336 -3.74 2.13 -6.20
CA VAL A 336 -5.00 1.40 -6.37
C VAL A 336 -5.89 2.18 -7.34
N TYR A 337 -6.39 1.49 -8.35
CA TYR A 337 -7.40 2.01 -9.26
C TYR A 337 -8.75 1.42 -8.89
N PHE A 338 -9.83 1.94 -9.48
CA PHE A 338 -11.17 1.45 -9.22
C PHE A 338 -11.91 1.27 -10.54
N ASP A 339 -12.74 0.23 -10.61
CA ASP A 339 -13.68 0.07 -11.72
C ASP A 339 -14.84 1.08 -11.64
N GLU A 340 -15.73 1.06 -12.63
CA GLU A 340 -16.89 1.96 -12.69
C GLU A 340 -17.85 1.82 -11.50
N LYS A 341 -17.81 0.68 -10.79
CA LYS A 341 -18.64 0.41 -9.60
C LYS A 341 -17.91 0.76 -8.30
N GLY A 342 -16.68 1.25 -8.38
CA GLY A 342 -15.85 1.57 -7.22
C GLY A 342 -15.22 0.34 -6.56
N VAL A 343 -15.16 -0.80 -7.23
CA VAL A 343 -14.40 -1.97 -6.76
C VAL A 343 -12.91 -1.75 -7.03
N PRO A 344 -12.02 -2.00 -6.06
CA PRO A 344 -10.58 -1.86 -6.27
C PRO A 344 -10.07 -2.79 -7.39
N ASP A 345 -9.34 -2.21 -8.33
CA ASP A 345 -8.50 -2.91 -9.31
C ASP A 345 -7.03 -2.68 -8.94
N PHE A 346 -6.41 -3.73 -8.39
CA PHE A 346 -5.00 -3.72 -8.00
C PHE A 346 -4.06 -3.98 -9.20
N GLY A 347 -4.59 -4.40 -10.34
CA GLY A 347 -3.82 -4.85 -11.49
C GLY A 347 -2.91 -6.02 -11.15
N VAL A 348 -1.64 -5.91 -11.56
CA VAL A 348 -0.57 -6.86 -11.23
C VAL A 348 0.51 -6.16 -10.40
N PRO A 349 1.34 -6.88 -9.62
CA PRO A 349 2.47 -6.26 -8.96
C PRO A 349 3.43 -5.66 -9.99
N VAL A 350 3.61 -4.33 -9.96
CA VAL A 350 4.22 -3.59 -11.08
C VAL A 350 5.71 -3.84 -11.30
N GLY A 351 6.40 -4.56 -10.41
CA GLY A 351 7.82 -4.91 -10.53
C GLY A 351 8.79 -3.81 -10.08
N ASN A 352 10.09 -4.05 -10.29
CA ASN A 352 11.18 -3.15 -9.89
C ASN A 352 11.34 -1.94 -10.82
N GLY A 353 11.55 -0.75 -10.27
CA GLY A 353 11.71 0.50 -11.00
C GLY A 353 10.74 1.60 -10.53
N PRO A 354 10.80 2.80 -11.15
CA PRO A 354 9.83 3.86 -10.90
C PRO A 354 8.39 3.36 -11.10
N LEU A 355 7.46 3.87 -10.29
CA LEU A 355 6.04 3.52 -10.47
C LEU A 355 5.57 3.89 -11.89
N PRO A 356 4.78 3.01 -12.54
CA PRO A 356 4.21 3.33 -13.84
C PRO A 356 3.14 4.41 -13.72
N GLU A 357 2.97 5.16 -14.81
CA GLU A 357 1.88 6.12 -15.01
C GLU A 357 0.93 5.56 -16.08
N ARG A 358 -0.27 6.13 -16.18
CA ARG A 358 -1.15 5.93 -17.34
C ARG A 358 -1.27 7.27 -18.07
N PHE A 359 -1.37 7.23 -19.39
CA PHE A 359 -1.41 8.45 -20.21
C PHE A 359 -2.70 8.49 -21.01
N ILE A 360 -3.63 9.37 -20.61
CA ILE A 360 -4.93 9.58 -21.27
C ILE A 360 -4.72 10.54 -22.43
N SER A 361 -5.23 10.21 -23.61
CA SER A 361 -5.18 11.11 -24.76
C SER A 361 -6.19 12.25 -24.63
N GLU A 362 -5.74 13.49 -24.81
CA GLU A 362 -6.63 14.67 -24.84
C GLU A 362 -7.44 14.77 -26.14
N ALA A 363 -7.13 13.94 -27.14
CA ALA A 363 -7.83 13.90 -28.42
C ALA A 363 -8.73 12.68 -28.60
N ALA A 364 -8.74 11.76 -27.63
CA ALA A 364 -9.58 10.57 -27.63
C ALA A 364 -10.07 10.31 -26.20
N ASP A 365 -11.32 10.70 -25.93
CA ASP A 365 -11.95 10.58 -24.61
C ASP A 365 -11.85 9.15 -24.06
N GLY A 366 -11.31 9.04 -22.84
CA GLY A 366 -11.17 7.78 -22.12
C GLY A 366 -10.16 6.79 -22.71
N ALA A 367 -9.41 7.17 -23.75
CA ALA A 367 -8.42 6.30 -24.36
C ALA A 367 -7.01 6.56 -23.80
N PHE A 368 -6.29 5.48 -23.53
CA PHE A 368 -4.95 5.47 -22.97
C PHE A 368 -3.92 5.11 -24.03
N LEU A 369 -2.68 5.62 -23.87
CA LEU A 369 -1.50 4.97 -24.44
C LEU A 369 -1.37 3.60 -23.78
N ALA A 370 -1.50 2.54 -24.57
CA ALA A 370 -1.53 1.17 -24.06
C ALA A 370 -0.90 0.19 -25.07
N HIS A 371 -0.94 -1.09 -24.73
CA HIS A 371 -0.56 -2.16 -25.63
C HIS A 371 -1.57 -3.32 -25.62
N GLU A 372 -1.67 -4.00 -26.75
CA GLU A 372 -2.32 -5.30 -26.88
C GLU A 372 -1.32 -6.25 -27.54
N ASP A 373 -1.04 -7.38 -26.90
CA ASP A 373 0.14 -8.19 -27.21
C ASP A 373 1.39 -7.29 -27.27
N GLU A 374 2.19 -7.36 -28.33
CA GLU A 374 3.36 -6.49 -28.56
C GLU A 374 3.06 -5.26 -29.43
N ALA A 375 1.79 -4.94 -29.68
CA ALA A 375 1.38 -3.79 -30.48
C ALA A 375 0.95 -2.61 -29.60
N LEU A 376 1.39 -1.41 -29.97
CA LEU A 376 0.90 -0.17 -29.36
C LEU A 376 -0.51 0.16 -29.84
N VAL A 377 -1.38 0.55 -28.91
CA VAL A 377 -2.76 0.93 -29.20
C VAL A 377 -3.15 2.20 -28.46
N ILE A 378 -4.20 2.87 -28.97
CA ILE A 378 -4.93 3.90 -28.26
C ILE A 378 -6.30 3.32 -27.89
N GLY A 379 -6.54 3.08 -26.61
CA GLY A 379 -7.77 2.43 -26.16
C GLY A 379 -7.85 2.29 -24.65
N ALA A 380 -8.83 1.53 -24.17
CA ALA A 380 -9.03 1.27 -22.75
C ALA A 380 -8.96 -0.24 -22.43
N PRO A 381 -7.82 -0.91 -22.69
CA PRO A 381 -7.63 -2.29 -22.27
C PRO A 381 -7.55 -2.39 -20.74
N ALA A 382 -7.38 -3.60 -20.22
CA ALA A 382 -7.23 -3.83 -18.79
C ALA A 382 -6.06 -3.02 -18.19
N LEU A 383 -6.16 -2.73 -16.89
CA LEU A 383 -5.28 -1.79 -16.19
C LEU A 383 -3.77 -2.01 -16.47
N PRO A 384 -3.22 -3.24 -16.35
CA PRO A 384 -1.78 -3.46 -16.59
C PRO A 384 -1.28 -3.07 -17.98
N GLN A 385 -2.13 -3.19 -19.00
CA GLN A 385 -1.82 -2.83 -20.39
C GLN A 385 -1.73 -1.33 -20.61
N THR A 386 -2.33 -0.53 -19.72
CA THR A 386 -2.30 0.94 -19.77
C THR A 386 -1.17 1.55 -18.94
N GLN A 387 -0.41 0.72 -18.21
CA GLN A 387 0.63 1.15 -17.29
C GLN A 387 1.99 1.17 -17.97
N ILE A 388 2.54 2.37 -18.14
CA ILE A 388 3.79 2.63 -18.85
C ILE A 388 4.76 3.33 -17.90
N ARG A 389 6.01 2.87 -17.86
CA ARG A 389 7.08 3.51 -17.11
C ARG A 389 7.80 4.54 -17.97
N SER A 390 8.02 5.72 -17.39
CA SER A 390 9.00 6.70 -17.87
C SER A 390 10.36 6.39 -17.26
N LEU A 391 11.17 5.56 -17.94
CA LEU A 391 12.49 5.17 -17.46
C LEU A 391 13.52 6.26 -17.79
N PRO A 392 14.19 6.86 -16.78
CA PRO A 392 15.12 7.96 -17.03
C PRO A 392 16.40 7.47 -17.73
N VAL A 393 16.88 8.28 -18.67
CA VAL A 393 18.19 8.14 -19.32
C VAL A 393 19.11 9.26 -18.83
N LYS A 394 20.43 9.01 -18.81
CA LYS A 394 21.44 9.93 -18.24
C LYS A 394 21.45 11.33 -18.87
N ASP A 395 20.97 11.47 -20.10
CA ASP A 395 20.91 12.74 -20.84
C ASP A 395 19.64 13.57 -20.54
N GLY A 396 18.81 13.13 -19.58
CA GLY A 396 17.55 13.79 -19.21
C GLY A 396 16.35 13.38 -20.06
N THR A 397 16.52 12.47 -21.01
CA THR A 397 15.40 11.86 -21.76
C THR A 397 14.80 10.68 -21.00
N VAL A 398 13.70 10.13 -21.52
CA VAL A 398 13.05 8.93 -20.99
C VAL A 398 12.82 7.90 -22.08
N GLN A 399 12.88 6.62 -21.72
CA GLN A 399 12.30 5.51 -22.49
C GLN A 399 10.91 5.19 -21.92
N LEU A 400 9.93 4.93 -22.79
CA LEU A 400 8.58 4.53 -22.39
C LEU A 400 8.45 3.01 -22.48
N SER A 401 8.28 2.33 -21.35
CA SER A 401 8.29 0.85 -21.29
C SER A 401 7.01 0.32 -20.62
N PRO A 402 6.19 -0.48 -21.30
CA PRO A 402 5.02 -1.13 -20.70
C PRO A 402 5.42 -2.14 -19.61
N ILE A 403 4.70 -2.17 -18.49
CA ILE A 403 5.10 -3.02 -17.35
C ILE A 403 5.06 -4.52 -17.67
N LEU A 404 4.15 -4.96 -18.53
CA LEU A 404 4.02 -6.36 -18.93
C LEU A 404 5.07 -6.79 -19.97
N LEU A 405 5.73 -5.82 -20.61
CA LEU A 405 6.73 -6.02 -21.66
C LEU A 405 8.01 -5.27 -21.28
N ARG A 406 8.49 -5.45 -20.05
CA ARG A 406 9.60 -4.68 -19.46
C ARG A 406 10.94 -4.73 -20.24
N GLU A 407 11.10 -5.74 -21.08
CA GLU A 407 12.26 -5.89 -21.97
C GLU A 407 12.12 -5.08 -23.25
N LEU A 408 10.94 -4.51 -23.50
CA LEU A 408 10.62 -3.66 -24.64
C LEU A 408 10.43 -2.20 -24.21
N CYS A 409 10.58 -1.30 -25.17
CA CYS A 409 10.23 0.11 -25.05
C CYS A 409 9.67 0.63 -26.36
N LEU A 410 8.97 1.76 -26.28
CA LEU A 410 8.45 2.47 -27.43
C LEU A 410 9.61 3.02 -28.27
N THR A 411 9.61 2.73 -29.56
CA THR A 411 10.60 3.19 -30.52
C THR A 411 9.94 3.88 -31.71
N VAL A 412 10.71 4.76 -32.36
CA VAL A 412 10.34 5.48 -33.58
C VAL A 412 11.30 5.08 -34.69
N SER A 413 10.77 4.52 -35.77
CA SER A 413 11.53 4.23 -36.99
C SER A 413 11.78 5.48 -37.84
N GLU A 414 12.67 5.38 -38.83
CA GLU A 414 13.01 6.50 -39.74
C GLU A 414 11.78 7.03 -40.50
N ASP A 415 10.82 6.17 -40.87
CA ASP A 415 9.56 6.54 -41.51
C ASP A 415 8.51 7.09 -40.53
N GLY A 416 8.80 7.12 -39.24
CA GLY A 416 7.95 7.69 -38.19
C GLY A 416 6.90 6.76 -37.62
N ALA A 417 6.99 5.45 -37.89
CA ALA A 417 6.15 4.47 -37.23
C ALA A 417 6.57 4.32 -35.75
N CYS A 418 5.57 4.20 -34.87
CA CYS A 418 5.79 3.93 -33.45
C CYS A 418 5.53 2.44 -33.17
N THR A 419 6.51 1.75 -32.59
CA THR A 419 6.44 0.31 -32.29
C THR A 419 7.01 0.00 -30.91
N LEU A 420 6.84 -1.24 -30.42
CA LEU A 420 7.63 -1.76 -29.30
C LEU A 420 8.83 -2.54 -29.84
N ALA A 421 10.01 -2.30 -29.30
CA ALA A 421 11.22 -3.03 -29.64
C ALA A 421 12.11 -3.26 -28.41
N PRO A 422 13.07 -4.22 -28.46
CA PRO A 422 13.97 -4.50 -27.34
C PRO A 422 14.64 -3.24 -26.79
N ARG A 423 14.58 -3.08 -25.48
CA ARG A 423 15.11 -1.92 -24.77
C ARG A 423 16.63 -1.98 -24.68
N ALA A 424 17.31 -0.93 -25.14
CA ALA A 424 18.73 -0.75 -24.94
C ALA A 424 19.00 -0.09 -23.58
N GLU A 425 19.90 -0.65 -22.78
CA GLU A 425 20.30 -0.03 -21.51
C GLU A 425 21.00 1.31 -21.77
N GLY A 426 20.48 2.40 -21.21
CA GLY A 426 20.99 3.75 -21.46
C GLY A 426 20.48 4.39 -22.76
N GLY A 427 19.56 3.75 -23.49
CA GLY A 427 18.96 4.25 -24.72
C GLY A 427 19.72 3.86 -25.98
N ALA A 428 18.99 3.75 -27.09
CA ALA A 428 19.56 3.53 -28.41
C ALA A 428 20.40 4.74 -28.85
N GLN A 429 21.53 4.45 -29.51
CA GLN A 429 22.49 5.47 -29.93
C GLN A 429 21.89 6.48 -30.91
N ASP A 430 21.02 6.01 -31.80
CA ASP A 430 20.25 6.82 -32.76
C ASP A 430 19.13 7.65 -32.09
N GLY A 431 18.80 7.36 -30.83
CA GLY A 431 17.72 8.03 -30.08
C GLY A 431 16.32 7.58 -30.49
N ALA A 432 16.19 6.47 -31.22
CA ALA A 432 14.90 5.94 -31.67
C ALA A 432 13.94 5.61 -30.51
N ASP A 433 14.47 5.25 -29.35
CA ASP A 433 13.74 4.85 -28.15
C ASP A 433 13.67 5.94 -27.06
N ARG A 434 14.15 7.15 -27.36
CA ARG A 434 14.26 8.25 -26.38
C ARG A 434 13.28 9.37 -26.67
N PHE A 435 12.67 9.87 -25.59
CA PHE A 435 11.73 10.98 -25.62
C PHE A 435 12.10 12.06 -24.61
N ARG A 436 11.90 13.33 -24.97
CA ARG A 436 11.89 14.42 -24.00
C ARG A 436 10.48 14.57 -23.45
N ARG A 437 10.29 14.28 -22.16
CA ARG A 437 9.05 14.53 -21.43
C ARG A 437 8.93 16.03 -21.14
N LYS A 438 7.97 16.69 -21.78
CA LYS A 438 7.64 18.11 -21.56
C LYS A 438 6.39 18.20 -20.70
N VAL A 439 6.47 18.91 -19.58
CA VAL A 439 5.32 19.19 -18.69
C VAL A 439 4.63 20.44 -19.19
N GLU A 440 3.32 20.36 -19.46
CA GLU A 440 2.52 21.45 -20.05
C GLU A 440 1.61 22.15 -19.03
N GLY A 441 1.65 21.75 -17.76
CA GLY A 441 0.76 22.20 -16.68
C GLY A 441 -0.45 21.29 -16.49
N GLU A 442 -1.18 21.46 -15.38
CA GLU A 442 -2.42 20.71 -15.07
C GLU A 442 -2.32 19.19 -15.14
N GLY A 443 -1.13 18.62 -14.86
CA GLY A 443 -0.90 17.17 -14.96
C GLY A 443 -0.75 16.66 -16.40
N LYS A 444 -0.61 17.55 -17.39
CA LYS A 444 -0.45 17.20 -18.80
C LYS A 444 1.01 17.15 -19.22
N VAL A 445 1.30 16.26 -20.17
CA VAL A 445 2.64 16.04 -20.73
C VAL A 445 2.60 15.87 -22.24
N ARG A 446 3.74 16.16 -22.89
CA ARG A 446 4.07 15.73 -24.25
C ARG A 446 5.38 14.94 -24.24
N PHE A 447 5.49 13.97 -25.13
CA PHE A 447 6.72 13.20 -25.33
C PHE A 447 7.29 13.52 -26.70
N GLU A 448 8.27 14.42 -26.76
CA GLU A 448 8.96 14.76 -28.02
C GLU A 448 9.97 13.67 -28.39
N SER A 449 9.92 13.16 -29.62
CA SER A 449 10.90 12.19 -30.12
C SER A 449 12.30 12.81 -30.23
N VAL A 450 13.32 12.10 -29.74
CA VAL A 450 14.72 12.51 -29.94
C VAL A 450 15.16 12.25 -31.39
N ALA A 451 14.76 11.12 -31.98
CA ALA A 451 15.07 10.79 -33.38
C ALA A 451 14.39 11.71 -34.41
N GLN A 452 13.18 12.21 -34.11
CA GLN A 452 12.44 13.13 -34.98
C GLN A 452 12.07 14.42 -34.25
N ALA A 453 13.04 15.32 -34.13
CA ALA A 453 12.88 16.61 -33.43
C ALA A 453 11.66 17.42 -33.92
N GLY A 454 10.98 18.08 -32.99
CA GLY A 454 9.76 18.85 -33.28
C GLY A 454 8.48 18.02 -33.41
N LYS A 455 8.56 16.69 -33.37
CA LYS A 455 7.40 15.80 -33.34
C LYS A 455 7.23 15.12 -31.98
N GLY A 456 5.99 15.00 -31.53
CA GLY A 456 5.63 14.28 -30.31
C GLY A 456 4.77 13.05 -30.57
N LEU A 457 4.73 12.14 -29.58
CA LEU A 457 3.80 11.01 -29.58
C LEU A 457 2.36 11.52 -29.56
N ALA A 458 1.56 11.02 -30.49
CA ALA A 458 0.17 11.40 -30.72
C ALA A 458 -0.74 10.17 -30.80
N ALA A 459 -1.99 10.38 -30.39
CA ALA A 459 -3.09 9.49 -30.73
C ALA A 459 -3.70 9.92 -32.07
N ILE A 460 -3.58 9.08 -33.11
CA ILE A 460 -4.10 9.34 -34.45
C ILE A 460 -4.86 8.10 -34.94
N ASP A 461 -6.15 8.25 -35.20
CA ASP A 461 -7.01 7.19 -35.76
C ASP A 461 -6.90 5.85 -35.01
N GLY A 462 -6.88 5.90 -33.67
CA GLY A 462 -6.77 4.73 -32.80
C GLY A 462 -5.35 4.14 -32.68
N LYS A 463 -4.34 4.79 -33.26
CA LYS A 463 -2.94 4.33 -33.26
C LYS A 463 -2.01 5.34 -32.64
N VAL A 464 -0.88 4.85 -32.13
CA VAL A 464 0.24 5.68 -31.72
C VAL A 464 1.04 6.08 -32.94
N ALA A 465 1.26 7.38 -33.13
CA ALA A 465 2.03 7.93 -34.24
C ALA A 465 2.78 9.20 -33.80
N LEU A 466 3.58 9.77 -34.69
CA LEU A 466 4.19 11.09 -34.47
C LEU A 466 3.41 12.20 -35.19
N ALA A 467 3.21 13.32 -34.51
CA ALA A 467 2.69 14.56 -35.08
C ALA A 467 3.52 15.78 -34.62
N PRO A 468 3.45 16.94 -35.30
CA PRO A 468 4.08 18.16 -34.81
C PRO A 468 3.66 18.47 -33.38
N LEU A 469 4.57 18.97 -32.53
CA LEU A 469 4.25 19.28 -31.12
C LEU A 469 3.11 20.29 -30.94
N SER A 470 2.83 21.11 -31.94
CA SER A 470 1.68 22.03 -31.94
C SER A 470 0.34 21.33 -32.13
N ASP A 471 0.33 20.04 -32.50
CA ASP A 471 -0.88 19.26 -32.66
C ASP A 471 -1.47 18.90 -31.29
N PRO A 472 -2.75 19.20 -31.02
CA PRO A 472 -3.40 18.87 -29.75
C PRO A 472 -3.40 17.37 -29.47
N ARG A 473 -3.35 16.51 -30.50
CA ARG A 473 -3.28 15.04 -30.34
C ARG A 473 -2.00 14.54 -29.68
N THR A 474 -0.96 15.38 -29.57
CA THR A 474 0.28 15.02 -28.86
C THR A 474 0.23 15.29 -27.35
N LEU A 475 -0.90 15.78 -26.84
CA LEU A 475 -1.09 16.09 -25.42
C LEU A 475 -1.70 14.90 -24.68
N TRP A 476 -1.11 14.58 -23.52
CA TRP A 476 -1.52 13.46 -22.68
C TRP A 476 -1.76 13.94 -21.25
N THR A 477 -2.87 13.57 -20.65
CA THR A 477 -3.10 13.73 -19.22
C THR A 477 -2.49 12.54 -18.48
N VAL A 478 -1.66 12.82 -17.48
CA VAL A 478 -1.09 11.80 -16.60
C VAL A 478 -2.12 11.45 -15.54
N ASP A 479 -2.55 10.19 -15.51
CA ASP A 479 -3.41 9.65 -14.46
C ASP A 479 -2.58 9.19 -13.25
#